data_AF-A0A957WGQ8-F1
#
_entry.id   AF-A0A957WGQ8-F1
#
_cell.length_a   1.000
_cell.length_b   1.000
_cell.length_c   1.000
_cell.angle_alpha   90.00
_cell.angle_beta   90.00
_cell.angle_gamma   90.00
#
_symmetry.space_group_name_H-M   'P 1'
#
loop_
_entity.id
_entity.type
_entity.pdbx_description
1 polymer ?
#
loop_
_entity_poly.entity_id
_entity_poly.type
_entity_poly.pdbx_seq_one_letter_code
_entity_poly.pdbx_strand_id
1 'polypeptide(L)'
;LEMIENIAAAGNHYHLAVNLPNEGYIANLPASAIVETPGLVSGLGIRGVGVGELPEPVAELCRRELTVARLCVDAAVLGDRQAALQCLLLDPVITDLDVARQILDDYLITYRDYLPQFWQ
;
A
#
# COMPACT_ATOMS: atom_id res chain seq x y z
N LEU A 1 7.93 18.15 10.46
CA LEU A 1 9.19 18.93 10.46
C LEU A 1 10.38 18.03 10.75
N GLU A 2 10.28 17.14 11.75
CA GLU A 2 11.37 16.24 12.15
C GLU A 2 12.01 15.44 11.01
N MET A 3 11.24 14.87 10.07
CA MET A 3 11.84 14.14 8.94
C MET A 3 12.69 15.03 8.03
N ILE A 4 12.12 16.12 7.53
CA ILE A 4 12.78 17.03 6.58
C ILE A 4 14.01 17.67 7.24
N GLU A 5 13.88 18.08 8.51
CA GLU A 5 14.97 18.69 9.27
C GLU A 5 16.12 17.71 9.49
N ASN A 6 15.85 16.47 9.92
CA ASN A 6 16.90 15.48 10.14
C ASN A 6 17.60 15.05 8.84
N ILE A 7 16.88 15.04 7.71
CA ILE A 7 17.50 14.83 6.41
C ILE A 7 18.37 16.03 6.02
N ALA A 8 17.85 17.26 6.12
CA ALA A 8 18.54 18.46 5.67
C ALA A 8 19.75 18.84 6.53
N ALA A 9 19.65 18.66 7.85
CA ALA A 9 20.68 19.02 8.82
C ALA A 9 21.65 17.86 9.14
N ALA A 10 21.54 16.73 8.43
CA ALA A 10 22.29 15.50 8.71
C ALA A 10 22.15 15.06 10.19
N GLY A 11 20.93 15.14 10.71
CA GLY A 11 20.58 14.68 12.05
C GLY A 11 20.58 13.16 12.18
N ASN A 12 20.25 12.67 13.37
CA ASN A 12 20.11 11.25 13.66
C ASN A 12 18.85 11.04 14.51
N HIS A 13 17.73 10.78 13.83
CA HIS A 13 16.43 10.66 14.48
C HIS A 13 15.84 9.28 14.25
N TYR A 14 15.43 8.64 15.35
CA TYR A 14 14.64 7.42 15.30
C TYR A 14 13.16 7.77 15.20
N HIS A 15 12.55 7.40 14.08
CA HIS A 15 11.13 7.62 13.82
C HIS A 15 10.35 6.32 14.01
N LEU A 16 9.17 6.40 14.63
CA LEU A 16 8.41 5.22 15.03
C LEU A 16 7.77 4.48 13.86
N ALA A 17 7.44 5.19 12.79
CA ALA A 17 6.68 4.64 11.67
C ALA A 17 7.02 5.35 10.35
N VAL A 18 7.64 4.64 9.42
CA VAL A 18 7.99 5.11 8.08
C VAL A 18 7.53 4.10 7.04
N ASN A 19 6.98 4.59 5.93
CA ASN A 19 6.54 3.76 4.80
C ASN A 19 7.67 3.61 3.78
N LEU A 20 8.13 2.37 3.56
CA LEU A 20 9.25 2.05 2.66
C LEU A 20 8.97 0.75 1.89
N PRO A 21 9.62 0.54 0.73
CA PRO A 21 9.74 -0.79 0.15
C PRO A 21 10.34 -1.78 1.17
N ASN A 22 9.73 -2.95 1.30
CA ASN A 22 10.23 -3.99 2.16
C ASN A 22 11.51 -4.59 1.58
N GLU A 23 12.64 -4.31 2.23
CA GLU A 23 13.95 -4.86 1.89
C GLU A 23 14.38 -5.94 2.91
N GLY A 24 13.39 -6.65 3.49
CA GLY A 24 13.60 -7.61 4.57
C GLY A 24 13.35 -7.03 5.96
N TYR A 25 12.75 -5.84 6.05
CA TYR A 25 12.37 -5.23 7.34
C TYR A 25 11.32 -6.07 8.05
N ILE A 26 10.32 -6.57 7.30
CA ILE A 26 9.39 -7.60 7.75
C ILE A 26 9.67 -8.87 6.95
N ALA A 27 10.28 -9.86 7.60
CA ALA A 27 10.93 -10.99 6.92
C ALA A 27 9.94 -11.92 6.20
N ASN A 28 8.74 -12.10 6.76
CA ASN A 28 7.69 -12.94 6.18
C ASN A 28 6.64 -12.15 5.36
N LEU A 29 6.96 -10.93 4.90
CA LEU A 29 6.17 -10.21 3.91
C LEU A 29 6.92 -10.09 2.57
N PRO A 30 6.21 -9.93 1.42
CA PRO A 30 6.85 -9.85 0.11
C PRO A 30 7.89 -8.73 0.03
N ALA A 31 8.98 -8.99 -0.70
CA ALA A 31 9.96 -7.96 -1.02
C ALA A 31 9.32 -6.86 -1.88
N SER A 32 9.80 -5.62 -1.73
CA SER A 32 9.32 -4.42 -2.43
C SER A 32 7.87 -3.99 -2.10
N ALA A 33 7.12 -4.76 -1.32
CA ALA A 33 5.83 -4.31 -0.80
C ALA A 33 6.04 -3.11 0.14
N ILE A 34 5.17 -2.10 0.10
CA ILE A 34 5.30 -0.98 1.02
C ILE A 34 4.90 -1.44 2.43
N VAL A 35 5.82 -1.33 3.37
CA VAL A 35 5.61 -1.67 4.79
C VAL A 35 5.85 -0.44 5.65
N GLU A 36 5.14 -0.40 6.78
CA GLU A 36 5.34 0.62 7.81
C GLU A 36 6.13 0.03 8.98
N THR A 37 7.37 0.49 9.16
CA THR A 37 8.25 0.03 10.24
C THR A 37 8.95 1.23 10.89
N PRO A 38 9.57 1.07 12.07
CA PRO A 38 10.44 2.13 12.59
C PRO A 38 11.61 2.39 11.64
N GLY A 39 12.14 3.61 11.64
CA GLY A 39 13.19 4.01 10.71
C GLY A 39 14.19 4.99 11.31
N LEU A 40 15.43 4.91 10.83
CA LEU A 40 16.45 5.90 11.10
C LEU A 40 16.41 6.97 10.01
N VAL A 41 16.19 8.21 10.42
CA VAL A 41 16.18 9.38 9.54
C VAL A 41 17.48 10.14 9.73
N SER A 42 18.23 10.30 8.64
CA SER A 42 19.52 11.00 8.63
C SER A 42 19.77 11.72 7.30
N GLY A 43 20.91 12.41 7.21
CA GLY A 43 21.37 13.02 5.94
C GLY A 43 21.62 12.02 4.81
N LEU A 44 21.68 10.71 5.11
CA LEU A 44 21.77 9.64 4.09
C LEU A 44 20.40 9.14 3.64
N GLY A 45 19.31 9.78 4.07
CA GLY A 45 17.93 9.38 3.82
C GLY A 45 17.34 8.56 4.97
N ILE A 46 16.26 7.85 4.65
CA ILE A 46 15.50 7.03 5.59
C ILE A 46 15.91 5.58 5.41
N ARG A 47 16.27 4.89 6.50
CA ARG A 47 16.54 3.46 6.50
C ARG A 47 15.60 2.78 7.47
N GLY A 48 14.90 1.73 7.02
CA GLY A 48 14.05 0.94 7.88
C GLY A 48 14.85 0.20 8.94
N VAL A 49 14.23 -0.03 10.08
CA VAL A 49 14.72 -0.91 11.13
C VAL A 49 13.99 -2.24 10.97
N GLY A 50 14.75 -3.34 10.91
CA GLY A 50 14.18 -4.67 10.80
C GLY A 50 13.40 -5.05 12.06
N VAL A 51 12.18 -5.52 11.87
CA VAL A 51 11.29 -6.00 12.95
C VAL A 51 11.23 -7.53 13.01
N GLY A 52 11.73 -8.22 11.99
CA GLY A 52 11.73 -9.68 11.90
C GLY A 52 10.42 -10.22 11.31
N GLU A 53 10.03 -11.41 11.73
CA GLU A 53 8.77 -12.04 11.31
C GLU A 53 7.60 -11.52 12.15
N LEU A 54 6.48 -11.20 11.49
CA LEU A 54 5.21 -11.03 12.19
C LEU A 54 4.66 -12.40 12.60
N PRO A 55 3.83 -12.48 13.66
CA PRO A 55 3.03 -13.67 13.90
C PRO A 55 2.28 -14.08 12.64
N GLU A 56 2.37 -15.34 12.23
CA GLU A 56 1.92 -15.77 10.90
C GLU A 56 0.46 -15.40 10.56
N PRO A 57 -0.52 -15.53 11.48
CA PRO A 57 -1.88 -15.09 11.19
C PRO A 57 -2.00 -13.59 10.90
N VAL A 58 -1.15 -12.76 11.52
CA VAL A 58 -1.09 -11.32 11.26
C VAL A 58 -0.43 -11.06 9.91
N ALA A 59 0.63 -11.79 9.57
CA ALA A 59 1.29 -11.69 8.28
C ALA A 59 0.32 -11.99 7.12
N GLU A 60 -0.55 -12.99 7.27
CA GLU A 60 -1.55 -13.32 6.24
C GLU A 60 -2.56 -12.19 6.00
N LEU A 61 -3.01 -11.52 7.07
CA LEU A 61 -3.86 -10.34 6.94
C LEU A 61 -3.12 -9.24 6.17
N CYS A 62 -1.86 -8.96 6.53
CA CYS A 62 -1.04 -7.98 5.82
C CYS A 62 -0.83 -8.35 4.35
N ARG A 63 -0.58 -9.63 4.01
CA ARG A 63 -0.40 -10.08 2.62
C ARG A 63 -1.68 -9.86 1.78
N ARG A 64 -2.86 -10.05 2.37
CA ARG A 64 -4.13 -9.72 1.70
C ARG A 64 -4.21 -8.22 1.41
N GLU A 65 -3.97 -7.37 2.40
CA GLU A 65 -4.06 -5.91 2.21
C GLU A 65 -3.00 -5.39 1.21
N LEU A 66 -1.80 -5.97 1.22
CA LEU A 66 -0.77 -5.68 0.21
C LEU A 66 -1.23 -6.05 -1.20
N THR A 67 -1.97 -7.16 -1.35
CA THR A 67 -2.54 -7.59 -2.63
C THR A 67 -3.65 -6.65 -3.09
N VAL A 68 -4.53 -6.21 -2.17
CA VAL A 68 -5.58 -5.21 -2.43
C VAL A 68 -4.94 -3.90 -2.93
N ALA A 69 -3.95 -3.37 -2.20
CA ALA A 69 -3.25 -2.16 -2.60
C ALA A 69 -2.60 -2.28 -3.97
N ARG A 70 -1.99 -3.43 -4.27
CA ARG A 70 -1.37 -3.69 -5.56
C ARG A 70 -2.39 -3.69 -6.70
N LEU A 71 -3.50 -4.41 -6.54
CA LEU A 71 -4.58 -4.44 -7.54
C LEU A 71 -5.21 -3.06 -7.75
N CYS A 72 -5.37 -2.28 -6.69
CA CYS A 72 -5.86 -0.91 -6.76
C CYS A 72 -4.93 -0.03 -7.63
N VAL A 73 -3.61 -0.10 -7.39
CA VAL A 73 -2.63 0.64 -8.19
C VAL A 73 -2.62 0.16 -9.64
N ASP A 74 -2.59 -1.15 -9.88
CA ASP A 74 -2.58 -1.71 -11.23
C ASP A 74 -3.85 -1.29 -12.00
N ALA A 75 -5.02 -1.37 -11.37
CA ALA A 75 -6.27 -0.88 -11.94
C ALA A 75 -6.23 0.62 -12.24
N ALA A 76 -5.80 1.43 -11.28
CA ALA A 76 -5.75 2.88 -11.42
C ALA A 76 -4.74 3.33 -12.49
N VAL A 77 -3.60 2.66 -12.63
CA VAL A 77 -2.58 3.01 -13.63
C VAL A 77 -2.96 2.51 -15.02
N LEU A 78 -3.49 1.29 -15.13
CA LEU A 78 -3.75 0.62 -16.42
C LEU A 78 -5.18 0.81 -16.94
N GLY A 79 -6.10 1.33 -16.13
CA GLY A 79 -7.53 1.37 -16.47
C GLY A 79 -8.20 -0.01 -16.48
N ASP A 80 -7.61 -1.00 -15.79
CA ASP A 80 -8.09 -2.38 -15.79
C ASP A 80 -9.29 -2.55 -14.83
N ARG A 81 -10.49 -2.64 -15.41
CA ARG A 81 -11.74 -2.89 -14.67
C ARG A 81 -11.76 -4.23 -13.93
N GLN A 82 -11.10 -5.26 -14.46
CA GLN A 82 -11.09 -6.57 -13.82
C GLN A 82 -10.18 -6.56 -12.60
N ALA A 83 -9.02 -5.91 -12.67
CA ALA A 83 -8.16 -5.67 -11.51
C ALA A 83 -8.90 -4.83 -10.45
N ALA A 84 -9.66 -3.81 -10.86
CA ALA A 84 -10.47 -3.01 -9.94
C ALA A 84 -11.55 -3.84 -9.24
N LEU A 85 -12.23 -4.74 -9.97
CA LEU A 85 -13.23 -5.63 -9.39
C LEU A 85 -12.58 -6.63 -8.41
N GLN A 86 -11.44 -7.21 -8.76
CA GLN A 86 -10.69 -8.10 -7.87
C GLN A 86 -10.23 -7.38 -6.60
N CYS A 87 -9.81 -6.12 -6.71
CA CYS A 87 -9.47 -5.27 -5.58
C CYS A 87 -10.65 -5.15 -4.60
N LEU A 88 -11.85 -4.84 -5.09
CA LEU A 88 -13.05 -4.75 -4.26
C LEU A 88 -13.40 -6.11 -3.62
N LEU A 89 -13.31 -7.20 -4.37
CA LEU A 89 -13.69 -8.53 -3.87
C LEU A 89 -12.74 -9.11 -2.82
N LEU A 90 -11.51 -8.62 -2.74
CA LEU A 90 -10.57 -9.00 -1.68
C LEU A 90 -10.77 -8.19 -0.39
N ASP A 91 -11.49 -7.07 -0.44
CA ASP A 91 -11.79 -6.26 0.73
C ASP A 91 -12.76 -7.02 1.67
N PRO A 92 -12.43 -7.16 2.97
CA PRO A 92 -13.26 -7.89 3.92
C PRO A 92 -14.69 -7.36 4.11
N VAL A 93 -14.95 -6.10 3.75
CA VAL A 93 -16.29 -5.50 3.89
C VAL A 93 -17.19 -5.74 2.69
N ILE A 94 -16.64 -6.22 1.57
CA ILE A 94 -17.40 -6.58 0.37
C ILE A 94 -17.77 -8.06 0.46
N THR A 95 -19.05 -8.34 0.67
CA THR A 95 -19.56 -9.70 0.89
C THR A 95 -20.35 -10.27 -0.28
N ASP A 96 -20.62 -9.47 -1.32
CA ASP A 96 -21.44 -9.84 -2.45
C ASP A 96 -20.82 -9.37 -3.77
N LEU A 97 -20.79 -10.28 -4.76
CA LEU A 97 -20.16 -10.06 -6.05
C LEU A 97 -20.93 -9.08 -6.94
N ASP A 98 -22.25 -9.11 -6.90
CA ASP A 98 -23.09 -8.21 -7.71
C ASP A 98 -23.07 -6.79 -7.13
N VAL A 99 -23.07 -6.67 -5.79
CA VAL A 99 -22.86 -5.39 -5.11
C VAL A 99 -21.47 -4.82 -5.44
N ALA A 100 -20.41 -5.64 -5.46
CA ALA A 100 -19.07 -5.18 -5.83
C ALA A 100 -19.02 -4.59 -7.25
N ARG A 101 -19.73 -5.20 -8.22
CA ARG A 101 -19.84 -4.67 -9.58
C ARG A 101 -20.56 -3.33 -9.62
N GLN A 102 -21.67 -3.22 -8.90
CA GLN A 102 -22.44 -1.97 -8.82
C GLN A 102 -21.59 -0.85 -8.20
N ILE A 103 -20.89 -1.13 -7.10
CA ILE A 103 -19.95 -0.18 -6.48
C ILE A 103 -18.87 0.24 -7.48
N LEU A 104 -18.27 -0.71 -8.21
CA LEU A 104 -17.24 -0.38 -9.19
C LEU A 104 -17.78 0.55 -10.28
N ASP A 105 -18.93 0.23 -10.86
CA ASP A 105 -19.53 1.04 -11.91
C ASP A 105 -19.88 2.45 -11.39
N ASP A 106 -20.45 2.54 -10.19
CA ASP A 106 -20.74 3.82 -9.53
C ASP A 106 -19.48 4.65 -9.30
N TYR A 107 -18.38 4.06 -8.82
CA TYR A 107 -17.09 4.74 -8.65
C TYR A 107 -16.55 5.26 -9.98
N LEU A 108 -16.51 4.40 -11.02
CA LEU A 108 -15.94 4.77 -12.31
C LEU A 108 -16.74 5.88 -13.00
N ILE A 109 -18.07 5.84 -12.90
CA ILE A 109 -18.95 6.87 -13.46
C ILE A 109 -18.82 8.17 -12.68
N THR A 110 -18.89 8.10 -11.34
CA THR A 110 -18.84 9.28 -10.46
C THR A 110 -17.51 10.03 -10.59
N TYR A 111 -16.40 9.29 -10.66
CA TYR A 111 -15.06 9.85 -10.75
C TYR A 111 -14.48 9.84 -12.18
N ARG A 112 -15.35 9.78 -13.20
CA ARG A 112 -14.94 9.68 -14.62
C ARG A 112 -13.88 10.70 -15.02
N ASP A 113 -14.04 11.95 -14.61
CA ASP A 113 -13.12 13.04 -14.95
C ASP A 113 -11.74 12.88 -14.31
N TYR A 114 -11.65 12.14 -13.21
CA TYR A 114 -10.41 11.86 -12.48
C TYR A 114 -9.79 10.49 -12.83
N LEU A 115 -10.54 9.64 -13.52
CA LEU A 115 -10.14 8.29 -13.93
C LEU A 115 -10.19 8.11 -15.46
N PRO A 116 -9.59 9.02 -16.26
CA PRO A 116 -9.74 9.01 -17.72
C PRO A 116 -9.26 7.71 -18.37
N GLN A 117 -8.27 7.02 -17.80
CA GLN A 117 -7.71 5.75 -18.28
C GLN A 117 -8.73 4.60 -18.38
N PHE A 118 -9.85 4.65 -17.63
CA PHE A 118 -10.93 3.65 -17.71
C PHE A 118 -11.93 3.91 -18.86
N TRP A 119 -11.75 5.02 -19.58
CA TRP A 119 -12.67 5.53 -20.59
C TRP A 119 -11.98 5.85 -21.93
N GLN A 120 -10.71 5.45 -22.06
CA GLN A 120 -9.93 5.55 -23.29
C GLN A 120 -10.19 4.36 -24.23
#